data_AF-A0A7C3QEJ1-F1
#
_entry.id   AF-A0A7C3QEJ1-F1
#
_cell.length_a   1.000
_cell.length_b   1.000
_cell.length_c   1.000
_cell.angle_alpha   90.00
_cell.angle_beta   90.00
_cell.angle_gamma   90.00
#
_symmetry.space_group_name_H-M   'P 1'
#
loop_
_entity.id
_entity.type
_entity.pdbx_description
1 polymer ?
#
loop_
_entity_poly.entity_id
_entity_poly.type
_entity_poly.pdbx_seq_one_letter_code
_entity_poly.pdbx_strand_id
1 'polypeptide(L)'
;MTLDEILQDIQALEEDLNSYERKYGVLSETFYESYLNGEEPAEEAWVLDWNDWAGTYEIWLERHKQYQELISTFKKQAPLSELIRRTAYRESISFSA
;
A
#
# COMPACT_ATOMS: atom_id res chain seq x y z
N MET A 1 -11.47 -7.22 6.96
CA MET A 1 -10.11 -7.51 6.47
C MET A 1 -9.28 -8.09 7.60
N THR A 2 -8.52 -9.14 7.30
CA THR A 2 -7.51 -9.74 8.17
C THR A 2 -6.15 -9.08 7.90
N LEU A 3 -5.19 -9.30 8.82
CA LEU A 3 -3.81 -8.85 8.61
C LEU A 3 -3.16 -9.49 7.37
N ASP A 4 -3.50 -10.75 7.06
CA ASP A 4 -2.99 -11.48 5.90
C ASP A 4 -3.56 -10.90 4.59
N GLU A 5 -4.87 -10.60 4.55
CA GLU A 5 -5.52 -9.93 3.41
C GLU A 5 -4.90 -8.55 3.14
N ILE A 6 -4.67 -7.74 4.18
CA ILE A 6 -4.03 -6.43 4.01
C ILE A 6 -2.60 -6.57 3.47
N LEU A 7 -1.84 -7.57 3.95
CA LEU A 7 -0.48 -7.79 3.48
C LEU A 7 -0.47 -8.25 2.01
N GLN A 8 -1.38 -9.14 1.61
CA GLN A 8 -1.53 -9.56 0.21
C GLN A 8 -1.92 -8.39 -0.69
N ASP A 9 -2.86 -7.54 -0.27
CA ASP A 9 -3.24 -6.33 -0.98
C ASP A 9 -2.04 -5.39 -1.16
N ILE A 10 -1.27 -5.14 -0.09
CA ILE A 10 -0.07 -4.30 -0.17
C ILE A 10 0.92 -4.85 -1.20
N GLN A 11 1.21 -6.15 -1.17
CA GLN A 11 2.17 -6.77 -2.08
C GLN A 11 1.72 -6.70 -3.54
N ALA A 12 0.42 -6.94 -3.80
CA ALA A 12 -0.13 -6.82 -5.15
C ALA A 12 -0.04 -5.37 -5.68
N LEU A 13 -0.40 -4.39 -4.84
CA LEU A 13 -0.31 -2.97 -5.21
C LEU A 13 1.16 -2.54 -5.43
N GLU A 14 2.11 -3.04 -4.64
CA GLU A 14 3.54 -2.78 -4.85
C GLU A 14 4.04 -3.33 -6.18
N GLU A 15 3.58 -4.51 -6.60
CA GLU A 15 3.92 -5.07 -7.90
C GLU A 15 3.40 -4.19 -9.05
N ASP A 16 2.17 -3.69 -8.92
CA ASP A 16 1.57 -2.76 -9.88
C ASP A 16 2.34 -1.43 -9.93
N LEU A 17 2.63 -0.83 -8.77
CA LEU A 17 3.41 0.41 -8.67
C LEU A 17 4.81 0.26 -9.29
N ASN A 18 5.50 -0.85 -8.99
CA ASN A 18 6.81 -1.16 -9.57
C ASN A 18 6.79 -1.23 -11.10
N SER A 19 5.65 -1.59 -11.72
CA SER A 19 5.53 -1.60 -13.18
C SER A 19 5.61 -0.20 -13.77
N TYR A 20 4.96 0.79 -13.13
CA TYR A 20 5.02 2.19 -13.51
C TYR A 20 6.41 2.79 -13.25
N GLU A 21 7.00 2.50 -12.08
CA GLU A 21 8.35 3.00 -11.74
C GLU A 21 9.40 2.54 -12.76
N ARG A 22 9.31 1.28 -13.22
CA ARG A 22 10.18 0.77 -14.29
C ARG A 22 9.91 1.40 -15.64
N LYS A 23 8.65 1.67 -15.97
CA LYS A 23 8.24 2.27 -17.24
C LYS A 23 8.75 3.71 -17.38
N TYR A 24 8.74 4.47 -16.30
CA TYR A 24 9.04 5.91 -16.33
C TYR A 24 10.35 6.31 -15.64
N GLY A 25 11.01 5.39 -14.92
CA GLY A 25 12.35 5.60 -14.37
C GLY A 25 12.41 6.48 -13.11
N VAL A 26 11.30 6.64 -12.40
CA VAL A 26 11.21 7.38 -11.13
C VAL A 26 10.36 6.61 -10.12
N LEU A 27 10.52 6.90 -8.83
CA LEU A 27 9.73 6.27 -7.77
C LEU A 27 8.30 6.84 -7.72
N SER A 28 7.37 6.06 -7.19
CA SER A 28 5.98 6.47 -6.97
C SER A 28 5.85 7.72 -6.11
N GLU A 29 6.79 7.95 -5.19
CA GLU A 29 6.82 9.19 -4.39
C GLU A 29 6.97 10.44 -5.26
N THR A 30 7.79 10.39 -6.32
CA THR A 30 7.99 11.52 -7.24
C THR A 30 6.73 11.78 -8.06
N PHE A 31 6.07 10.71 -8.52
CA PHE A 31 4.78 10.82 -9.19
C PHE A 31 3.72 11.44 -8.28
N TYR A 32 3.71 11.05 -7.01
CA TYR A 32 2.74 11.55 -6.05
C TYR A 32 2.96 13.01 -5.70
N GLU A 33 4.20 13.46 -5.59
CA GLU A 33 4.51 14.88 -5.41
C GLU A 33 3.99 15.72 -6.60
N SER A 34 4.26 15.27 -7.83
CA SER A 34 3.74 15.89 -9.06
C SER A 34 2.20 15.92 -9.07
N TYR A 35 1.54 14.81 -8.73
CA TYR A 35 0.08 14.71 -8.63
C TYR A 35 -0.50 15.69 -7.61
N LEU A 36 0.08 15.79 -6.41
CA LEU A 36 -0.36 16.73 -5.37
C LEU A 36 -0.20 18.20 -5.78
N ASN A 37 0.81 18.50 -6.59
CA ASN A 37 1.06 19.85 -7.11
C ASN A 37 0.22 20.20 -8.34
N GLY A 38 -0.57 19.26 -8.87
CA GLY A 38 -1.33 19.45 -10.10
C GLY A 38 -0.45 19.50 -11.36
N GLU A 39 0.76 18.94 -11.27
CA GLU A 39 1.68 18.78 -12.39
C GLU A 39 1.29 17.52 -13.16
N GLU A 40 0.44 17.67 -14.17
CA GLU A 40 -0.01 16.58 -15.03
C GLU A 40 1.00 16.27 -16.15
N PRO A 41 1.07 15.01 -16.61
CA PRO A 41 1.83 14.67 -17.81
C PRO A 41 1.38 15.49 -19.03
N ALA A 42 2.33 16.07 -19.75
CA ALA A 42 2.03 16.83 -20.97
C ALA A 42 1.55 15.95 -22.14
N GLU A 43 1.85 14.65 -22.11
CA GLU A 43 1.48 13.69 -23.15
C GLU A 43 0.18 12.97 -22.80
N GLU A 44 -0.86 13.13 -23.64
CA GLU A 44 -2.16 12.45 -23.48
C GLU A 44 -2.02 10.92 -23.38
N ALA A 45 -0.99 10.35 -24.03
CA ALA A 45 -0.70 8.92 -23.98
C ALA A 45 -0.36 8.42 -22.57
N TRP A 46 0.08 9.29 -21.65
CA TRP A 46 0.45 8.93 -20.28
C TRP A 46 -0.65 9.23 -19.26
N VAL A 47 -1.73 9.93 -19.66
CA VAL A 47 -2.84 10.28 -18.77
C VAL A 47 -3.58 9.05 -18.25
N LEU A 48 -3.69 7.99 -19.05
CA LEU A 48 -4.32 6.73 -18.61
C LEU A 48 -3.48 6.03 -17.53
N ASP A 49 -2.19 5.85 -17.81
CA ASP A 49 -1.25 5.27 -16.84
C ASP A 49 -1.21 6.11 -15.55
N TRP A 50 -1.29 7.44 -15.66
CA TRP A 50 -1.30 8.35 -14.53
C TRP A 50 -2.51 8.15 -13.62
N ASN A 51 -3.70 8.06 -14.20
CA ASN A 51 -4.93 7.85 -13.45
C ASN A 51 -4.95 6.49 -12.77
N ASP A 52 -4.53 5.43 -13.49
CA ASP A 52 -4.48 4.08 -12.94
C ASP A 52 -3.42 4.00 -11.81
N TRP A 53 -2.23 4.57 -12.03
CA TRP A 53 -1.18 4.67 -11.02
C TRP A 53 -1.64 5.43 -9.77
N ALA A 54 -2.28 6.59 -9.93
CA ALA A 54 -2.73 7.41 -8.80
C ALA A 54 -3.75 6.66 -7.94
N GLY A 55 -4.72 5.99 -8.57
CA GLY A 55 -5.68 5.14 -7.87
C GLY A 55 -4.99 4.00 -7.11
N THR A 56 -4.06 3.29 -7.76
CA THR A 56 -3.27 2.23 -7.10
C THR A 56 -2.48 2.77 -5.91
N TYR A 57 -1.83 3.93 -6.05
CA TYR A 57 -1.01 4.51 -4.99
C TYR A 57 -1.84 4.98 -3.80
N GLU A 58 -3.00 5.59 -4.01
CA GLU A 58 -3.91 5.99 -2.94
C GLU A 58 -4.45 4.77 -2.16
N ILE A 59 -4.79 3.68 -2.85
CA ILE A 59 -5.20 2.44 -2.19
C ILE A 59 -4.04 1.84 -1.40
N TRP A 60 -2.82 1.86 -1.94
CA TRP A 60 -1.61 1.39 -1.27
C TRP A 60 -1.34 2.17 0.03
N LEU A 61 -1.50 3.49 0.02
CA LEU A 61 -1.40 4.35 1.21
C LEU A 61 -2.43 3.97 2.27
N GLU A 62 -3.69 3.78 1.87
CA GLU A 62 -4.77 3.40 2.79
C GLU A 62 -4.54 2.00 3.39
N ARG A 63 -4.07 1.03 2.60
CA ARG A 63 -3.72 -0.31 3.11
C ARG A 63 -2.55 -0.28 4.07
N HIS A 64 -1.53 0.53 3.79
CA HIS A 64 -0.41 0.77 4.70
C HIS A 64 -0.86 1.39 6.02
N LYS A 65 -1.75 2.38 5.96
CA LYS A 65 -2.34 2.99 7.14
C LYS A 65 -3.13 1.99 7.97
N GLN A 66 -3.99 1.20 7.33
CA GLN A 66 -4.76 0.13 8.01
C GLN A 66 -3.83 -0.87 8.68
N TYR A 67 -2.78 -1.33 8.00
CA TYR A 67 -1.75 -2.19 8.58
C TYR A 67 -1.14 -1.56 9.85
N GLN A 68 -0.69 -0.30 9.76
CA GLN A 68 -0.09 0.41 10.89
C GLN A 68 -1.06 0.56 12.09
N GLU A 69 -2.33 0.85 11.83
CA GLU A 69 -3.38 0.94 12.85
C GLU A 69 -3.62 -0.41 13.55
N LEU A 70 -3.65 -1.51 12.79
CA LEU A 70 -3.77 -2.85 13.35
C LEU A 70 -2.58 -3.22 14.23
N ILE A 71 -1.37 -2.98 13.74
CA ILE A 71 -0.14 -3.21 14.50
C ILE A 71 -0.14 -2.36 15.78
N SER A 72 -0.52 -1.08 15.68
CA SER A 72 -0.60 -0.20 16.84
C SER A 72 -1.65 -0.66 17.86
N THR A 73 -2.76 -1.23 17.40
CA THR A 73 -3.82 -1.76 18.26
C THR A 73 -3.36 -3.04 18.97
N PHE A 74 -2.73 -3.96 18.25
CA PHE A 74 -2.19 -5.19 18.82
C PHE A 74 -1.10 -4.91 19.88
N LYS A 75 -0.19 -3.96 19.61
CA LYS A 75 0.88 -3.57 20.53
C LYS A 75 0.39 -3.14 21.91
N LYS A 76 -0.86 -2.66 22.02
CA LYS A 76 -1.48 -2.28 23.31
C LYS A 76 -1.89 -3.50 24.14
N GLN A 77 -2.03 -4.67 23.52
CA GLN A 77 -2.59 -5.87 24.14
C GLN A 77 -1.52 -6.96 24.36
N ALA A 78 -0.53 -7.05 23.47
CA ALA A 78 0.48 -8.09 23.51
C ALA A 78 1.80 -7.62 22.83
N PRO A 79 2.95 -8.25 23.18
CA PRO A 79 4.22 -7.96 22.52
C PRO A 79 4.18 -8.42 21.04
N LEU A 80 4.87 -7.68 20.16
CA LEU A 80 4.93 -8.00 18.72
C LEU A 80 5.47 -9.39 18.40
N SER A 81 6.33 -9.95 19.25
CA SER A 81 6.81 -11.33 19.07
C SER A 81 5.68 -12.35 19.03
N GLU A 82 4.60 -12.10 19.78
CA GLU A 82 3.41 -12.94 19.75
C GLU A 82 2.64 -12.78 18.43
N LEU A 83 2.53 -11.55 17.90
CA LEU A 83 1.93 -11.32 16.59
C LEU A 83 2.67 -12.11 15.51
N ILE A 84 4.01 -11.98 15.49
CA ILE A 84 4.88 -12.65 14.53
C ILE A 84 4.75 -14.17 14.65
N ARG A 85 4.68 -14.70 15.88
CA ARG A 85 4.44 -16.13 16.11
C ARG A 85 3.12 -16.58 15.47
N ARG A 86 2.02 -15.87 15.74
CA ARG A 86 0.68 -16.19 15.22
C ARG A 86 0.64 -16.15 13.69
N THR A 87 1.17 -15.09 13.08
CA THR A 87 1.19 -14.96 11.62
C THR A 87 2.10 -16.00 10.95
N ALA A 88 3.23 -16.36 11.58
CA ALA A 88 4.09 -17.44 11.10
C ALA A 88 3.37 -18.81 11.07
N TYR A 89 2.42 -19.04 11.98
CA TYR A 89 1.55 -20.22 11.98
C TYR A 89 0.27 -20.05 11.13
N ARG A 90 0.18 -18.98 10.32
CA ARG A 90 -1.00 -18.67 9.48
C ARG A 90 -2.30 -18.57 10.30
N GLU A 91 -2.21 -18.17 11.56
CA GLU A 91 -3.39 -17.83 12.34
C GLU A 91 -4.04 -16.58 11.73
N SER A 92 -5.34 -16.64 11.45
CA SER A 92 -6.08 -15.49 10.93
C SER A 92 -6.26 -14.45 12.02
N ILE A 93 -5.75 -13.25 11.78
CA ILE A 93 -5.84 -12.13 12.73
C ILE A 93 -6.80 -11.11 12.16
N SER A 94 -8.02 -11.13 12.67
CA SER A 94 -9.04 -10.10 12.44
C SER A 94 -9.09 -9.19 13.65
N PHE A 95 -9.07 -7.89 13.41
CA PHE A 95 -9.43 -6.90 14.43
C PHE A 95 -10.76 -6.29 14.00
N SER A 96 -11.79 -6.46 14.82
CA SER A 96 -12.98 -5.61 14.73
C SER A 96 -12.59 -4.23 15.26
N ALA A 97 -12.82 -3.20 14.45
CA ALA A 97 -12.77 -1.81 14.89
C ALA A 97 -13.77 -1.56 16.02
#